data_AF-A0A443M0M3-F1
#
_entry.id   AF-A0A443M0M3-F1
#
_cell.length_a   1.000
_cell.length_b   1.000
_cell.length_c   1.000
_cell.angle_alpha   90.00
_cell.angle_beta   90.00
_cell.angle_gamma   90.00
#
_symmetry.space_group_name_H-M   'P 1'
#
loop_
_entity.id
_entity.type
_entity.pdbx_description
1 polymer ?
#
loop_
_entity_poly.entity_id
_entity_poly.type
_entity_poly.pdbx_seq_one_letter_code
_entity_poly.pdbx_strand_id
1 'polypeptide(L)'
;MAWVLDELGAGIPEADTLTGRIREDAAWWADLATPHEVEAYVAAGLRRIERTAFCEAARKRIFAAIWESFGDADRKAFLGRVDPAGRFTGRGR
;
A
#
# COMPACT_ATOMS: atom_id res chain seq x y z
N MET A 1 21.27 -3.47 19.18
CA MET A 1 20.76 -2.26 18.51
C MET A 1 20.59 -2.43 17.00
N ALA A 2 21.32 -3.34 16.31
CA ALA A 2 21.07 -3.63 14.88
C ALA A 2 19.88 -4.59 14.64
N TRP A 3 19.64 -5.54 15.55
CA TRP A 3 18.56 -6.54 15.42
C TRP A 3 17.15 -5.93 15.46
N VAL A 4 16.95 -4.87 16.26
CA VAL A 4 15.65 -4.16 16.34
C VAL A 4 15.25 -3.54 15.01
N LEU A 5 16.19 -3.08 14.19
CA LEU A 5 15.89 -2.44 12.91
C LEU A 5 15.54 -3.45 11.81
N ASP A 6 16.15 -4.63 11.86
CA ASP A 6 15.86 -5.74 10.94
C ASP A 6 14.47 -6.35 11.25
N GLU A 7 14.11 -6.40 12.53
CA GLU A 7 12.83 -6.93 13.02
C GLU A 7 11.65 -5.95 12.83
N LEU A 8 11.91 -4.64 12.88
CA LEU A 8 10.93 -3.60 12.52
C LEU A 8 10.65 -3.54 11.01
N GLY A 9 11.63 -3.88 10.17
CA GLY A 9 11.48 -3.96 8.71
C GLY A 9 10.68 -5.18 8.24
N ALA A 10 10.66 -6.26 9.04
CA ALA A 10 9.95 -7.50 8.74
C ALA A 10 8.41 -7.39 8.89
N GLY A 11 7.91 -6.27 9.43
CA GLY A 11 6.49 -6.11 9.72
C GLY A 11 6.10 -7.05 10.86
N ILE A 12 6.34 -6.59 12.09
CA ILE A 12 5.86 -7.27 13.30
C ILE A 12 4.36 -7.56 13.10
N PRO A 13 3.89 -8.81 13.27
CA PRO A 13 2.45 -9.14 13.31
C PRO A 13 1.69 -8.39 14.43
N GLU A 14 2.41 -7.67 15.27
CA GLU A 14 1.98 -7.02 16.51
C GLU A 14 2.44 -5.55 16.59
N ALA A 15 2.88 -4.90 15.51
CA ALA A 15 3.10 -3.45 15.57
C ALA A 15 1.79 -2.66 15.84
N ASP A 16 0.64 -3.29 15.56
CA ASP A 16 -0.67 -2.80 15.98
C ASP A 16 -0.84 -2.81 17.51
N THR A 17 -0.07 -3.54 18.31
CA THR A 17 -0.23 -3.56 19.79
C THR A 17 0.65 -2.53 20.51
N LEU A 18 1.75 -2.05 19.92
CA LEU A 18 2.60 -1.03 20.56
C LEU A 18 2.16 0.42 20.23
N THR A 19 1.41 0.61 19.13
CA THR A 19 0.91 1.93 18.68
C THR A 19 -0.60 1.97 18.38
N GLY A 20 -1.30 0.84 18.38
CA GLY A 20 -2.76 0.73 18.47
C GLY A 20 -3.58 1.19 17.27
N ARG A 21 -3.20 2.28 16.60
CA ARG A 21 -4.13 3.09 15.82
C ARG A 21 -3.51 3.76 14.60
N ILE A 22 -2.29 3.39 14.17
CA ILE A 22 -1.60 4.08 13.05
C ILE A 22 -2.50 4.20 11.81
N ARG A 23 -3.32 3.18 11.51
CA ARG A 23 -4.27 3.24 10.39
C ARG A 23 -5.43 4.18 10.64
N GLU A 24 -6.01 4.15 11.84
CA GLU A 24 -7.12 5.02 12.22
C GLU A 24 -6.67 6.48 12.30
N ASP A 25 -5.49 6.73 12.87
CA ASP A 25 -4.87 8.05 12.92
C ASP A 25 -4.56 8.55 11.51
N ALA A 26 -3.99 7.71 10.64
CA ALA A 26 -3.73 8.07 9.26
C ALA A 26 -5.02 8.40 8.49
N ALA A 27 -6.11 7.65 8.71
CA ALA A 27 -7.41 7.95 8.13
C ALA A 27 -7.95 9.29 8.66
N TRP A 28 -7.89 9.51 9.97
CA TRP A 28 -8.31 10.75 10.60
C TRP A 28 -7.53 11.96 10.07
N TRP A 29 -6.22 11.84 9.91
CA TRP A 29 -5.40 12.89 9.30
C TRP A 29 -5.74 13.12 7.83
N ALA A 30 -6.02 12.06 7.07
CA ALA A 30 -6.40 12.16 5.66
C ALA A 30 -7.76 12.86 5.49
N ASP A 31 -8.72 12.61 6.38
CA ASP A 31 -10.03 13.26 6.35
C ASP A 31 -9.96 14.77 6.62
N LEU A 32 -8.98 15.21 7.42
CA LEU A 32 -8.75 16.62 7.73
C LEU A 32 -7.85 17.33 6.71
N ALA A 33 -7.06 16.57 5.96
CA ALA A 33 -6.10 17.12 5.01
C ALA A 33 -6.80 17.77 3.81
N THR A 34 -6.28 18.89 3.35
CA THR A 34 -6.69 19.49 2.09
C THR A 34 -6.27 18.58 0.92
N PRO A 35 -6.92 18.67 -0.26
CA PRO A 35 -6.52 17.89 -1.44
C PRO A 35 -5.04 18.04 -1.80
N HIS A 36 -4.47 19.24 -1.64
CA HIS A 36 -3.05 19.50 -1.90
C HIS A 36 -2.12 18.81 -0.90
N GLU A 37 -2.52 18.71 0.37
CA GLU A 37 -1.75 17.99 1.39
C GLU A 37 -1.78 16.49 1.14
N VAL A 38 -2.95 15.93 0.80
CA VAL A 38 -3.08 14.52 0.41
C VAL A 38 -2.17 14.21 -0.78
N GLU A 39 -2.22 15.04 -1.84
CA GLU A 39 -1.35 14.89 -3.01
C GLU A 39 0.13 14.91 -2.62
N ALA A 40 0.55 15.89 -1.81
CA ALA A 40 1.94 16.03 -1.38
C ALA A 40 2.42 14.82 -0.56
N TYR A 41 1.60 14.34 0.39
CA TYR A 41 1.93 13.18 1.22
C TYR A 41 1.98 11.90 0.41
N VAL A 42 1.03 11.67 -0.49
CA VAL A 42 1.02 10.51 -1.38
C VAL A 42 2.25 10.52 -2.30
N ALA A 43 2.56 11.66 -2.92
CA ALA A 43 3.73 11.78 -3.79
C ALA A 43 5.05 11.55 -3.04
N ALA A 44 5.16 12.05 -1.80
CA ALA A 44 6.33 11.79 -0.94
C ALA A 44 6.42 10.31 -0.53
N GLY A 45 5.29 9.68 -0.18
CA GLY A 45 5.20 8.26 0.13
C GLY A 45 5.60 7.38 -1.05
N LEU A 46 5.15 7.71 -2.25
CA LEU A 46 5.53 7.03 -3.49
C LEU A 46 7.03 7.14 -3.76
N ARG A 47 7.66 8.31 -3.63
CA ARG A 47 9.13 8.41 -3.78
C ARG A 47 9.88 7.61 -2.73
N ARG A 48 9.31 7.48 -1.52
CA ARG A 48 9.91 6.68 -0.45
C ARG A 48 9.76 5.18 -0.68
N ILE A 49 8.72 4.71 -1.39
CA ILE A 49 8.47 3.29 -1.61
C ILE A 49 9.64 2.61 -2.32
N GLU A 50 10.29 3.30 -3.24
CA GLU A 50 11.44 2.79 -4.00
C GLU A 50 12.62 2.41 -3.10
N ARG A 51 12.70 3.03 -1.92
CA ARG A 51 13.79 2.86 -0.95
C ARG A 51 13.36 2.08 0.29
N THR A 52 12.12 1.57 0.32
CA THR A 52 11.54 0.92 1.51
C THR A 52 11.20 -0.54 1.20
N ALA A 53 11.70 -1.46 2.01
CA ALA A 53 11.29 -2.86 1.94
C ALA A 53 9.91 -3.01 2.62
N PHE A 54 8.86 -3.26 1.85
CA PHE A 54 7.57 -3.66 2.40
C PHE A 54 7.48 -5.17 2.54
N CYS A 55 7.05 -5.65 3.70
CA CYS A 55 6.62 -7.04 3.85
C CYS A 55 5.43 -7.34 2.92
N GLU A 56 5.22 -8.61 2.57
CA GLU A 56 4.17 -9.01 1.63
C GLU A 56 2.77 -8.56 2.07
N ALA A 57 2.49 -8.62 3.37
CA ALA A 57 1.23 -8.16 3.95
C ALA A 57 1.01 -6.64 3.75
N ALA A 58 2.06 -5.82 3.81
CA ALA A 58 1.96 -4.40 3.52
C ALA A 58 1.70 -4.14 2.03
N ARG A 59 2.39 -4.86 1.14
CA ARG A 59 2.17 -4.75 -0.32
C ARG A 59 0.74 -5.09 -0.72
N LYS A 60 0.16 -6.17 -0.15
CA LYS A 60 -1.23 -6.57 -0.40
C LYS A 60 -2.23 -5.50 0.03
N ARG A 61 -2.03 -4.88 1.19
CA ARG A 61 -2.89 -3.78 1.69
C ARG A 61 -2.82 -2.55 0.81
N ILE A 62 -1.61 -2.15 0.39
CA ILE A 62 -1.43 -1.02 -0.53
C ILE A 62 -2.09 -1.31 -1.88
N PHE A 63 -1.89 -2.52 -2.42
CA PHE A 63 -2.54 -2.94 -3.66
C PHE A 63 -4.07 -2.90 -3.55
N ALA A 64 -4.65 -3.39 -2.45
CA ALA A 64 -6.09 -3.34 -2.23
C ALA A 64 -6.63 -1.89 -2.23
N ALA A 65 -5.96 -0.96 -1.54
CA ALA A 65 -6.38 0.44 -1.53
C ALA A 65 -6.33 1.07 -2.94
N ILE A 66 -5.28 0.78 -3.72
CA ILE A 66 -5.18 1.25 -5.11
C ILE A 66 -6.27 0.62 -5.97
N TRP A 67 -6.49 -0.69 -5.84
CA TRP A 67 -7.55 -1.42 -6.55
C TRP A 67 -8.94 -0.85 -6.28
N GLU A 68 -9.21 -0.50 -5.03
CA GLU A 68 -10.46 0.10 -4.59
C GLU A 68 -10.67 1.52 -5.15
N SER A 69 -9.60 2.27 -5.44
CA SER A 69 -9.69 3.57 -6.11
C SER A 69 -10.03 3.50 -7.61
N PHE A 70 -9.86 2.34 -8.25
CA PHE A 70 -10.16 2.18 -9.68
C PHE A 70 -11.66 2.06 -9.94
N GLY A 71 -12.10 2.61 -11.08
CA GLY A 71 -13.46 2.41 -11.58
C GLY A 71 -13.68 1.00 -12.12
N ASP A 72 -14.94 0.61 -12.28
CA ASP A 72 -15.31 -0.74 -12.73
C ASP A 72 -14.74 -1.10 -14.11
N ALA A 73 -14.60 -0.11 -15.00
CA ALA A 73 -14.01 -0.31 -16.31
C ALA A 73 -12.53 -0.72 -16.21
N ASP A 74 -11.76 -0.01 -15.39
CA ASP A 74 -10.32 -0.27 -15.20
C ASP A 74 -10.09 -1.58 -14.46
N ARG A 75 -10.92 -1.90 -13.45
CA ARG A 75 -10.88 -3.19 -12.77
C ARG A 75 -11.13 -4.35 -13.74
N LYS A 76 -12.14 -4.24 -14.62
CA LYS A 76 -12.40 -5.26 -15.66
C LYS A 76 -11.25 -5.37 -16.65
N ALA A 77 -10.70 -4.25 -17.10
CA ALA A 77 -9.56 -4.23 -18.01
C ALA A 77 -8.33 -4.91 -17.39
N PHE A 78 -8.07 -4.67 -16.11
CA PHE A 78 -6.99 -5.34 -15.37
C PHE A 78 -7.24 -6.85 -15.25
N LEU A 79 -8.45 -7.28 -14.86
CA LEU A 79 -8.80 -8.70 -14.77
C LEU A 79 -8.71 -9.41 -16.13
N GLY A 80 -9.01 -8.71 -17.23
CA GLY A 80 -8.81 -9.24 -18.58
C GLY A 80 -7.36 -9.55 -18.94
N ARG A 81 -6.40 -9.00 -18.18
CA ARG A 81 -4.95 -9.31 -18.28
C ARG A 81 -4.55 -10.48 -17.39
N VAL A 82 -5.48 -11.18 -16.75
CA VAL A 82 -5.19 -12.32 -15.86
C VAL A 82 -5.96 -13.54 -16.38
N ASP A 83 -5.28 -14.67 -16.55
CA ASP A 83 -5.94 -15.93 -16.90
C ASP A 83 -6.71 -16.53 -15.70
N PRO A 84 -7.61 -17.51 -15.92
CA PRO A 84 -8.32 -18.17 -14.82
C PRO A 84 -7.42 -18.87 -13.78
N ALA A 85 -6.14 -19.07 -14.09
CA ALA A 85 -5.14 -19.62 -13.17
C ALA A 85 -4.36 -18.53 -12.42
N GLY A 86 -4.72 -17.25 -12.58
CA GLY A 86 -4.11 -16.12 -11.90
C GLY A 86 -2.81 -15.60 -12.53
N ARG A 87 -2.46 -16.05 -13.75
CA ARG A 87 -1.25 -15.60 -14.45
C ARG A 87 -1.53 -14.41 -15.33
N PHE A 88 -0.63 -13.43 -15.36
CA PHE A 88 -0.77 -12.29 -16.25
C PHE A 88 -0.62 -12.69 -17.72
N THR A 89 -1.63 -12.39 -18.53
CA THR A 89 -1.70 -12.60 -19.97
C THR A 89 -1.27 -11.33 -20.70
N GLY A 90 0.04 -11.13 -20.79
CA GLY A 90 0.61 -10.03 -21.58
C GLY A 90 1.99 -9.62 -21.10
N ARG A 91 2.95 -9.51 -22.05
CA ARG A 91 4.26 -8.88 -21.77
C ARG A 91 4.00 -7.48 -21.25
N GLY A 92 4.51 -7.16 -20.05
CA GLY A 92 4.55 -5.79 -19.56
C GLY A 92 5.13 -4.89 -20.65
N ARG A 93 4.40 -3.83 -20.99
CA ARG A 93 4.98 -2.70 -21.71
C ARG A 93 5.75 -1.85 -20.72
#